data_AF-A0A1J3DJG4-F1
#
_entry.id   AF-A0A1J3DJG4-F1
#
_cell.length_a   1.000
_cell.length_b   1.000
_cell.length_c   1.000
_cell.angle_alpha   90.00
_cell.angle_beta   90.00
_cell.angle_gamma   90.00
#
_symmetry.space_group_name_H-M   'P 1'
#
loop_
_entity.id
_entity.type
_entity.pdbx_description
1 polymer ?
#
loop_
_entity_poly.entity_id
_entity_poly.type
_entity_poly.pdbx_seq_one_letter_code
_entity_poly.pdbx_strand_id
1 'polypeptide(L)'
;LHPLRYKHLPTWGMGPLEPFLELCREVVNKRTASAVIINTACCLESSSLSWLNQELGIPVYPLGPLHMTTASTNSSLLEEDMSCIEWLNKQ
;
A
#
# COMPACT_ATOMS: atom_id res chain seq x y z
N LEU A 1 -9.15 15.53 5.63
CA LEU A 1 -8.77 14.18 6.12
C LEU A 1 -9.43 13.92 7.46
N HIS A 2 -9.79 12.67 7.76
CA HIS A 2 -10.39 12.32 9.04
C HIS A 2 -9.31 12.08 10.11
N PRO A 3 -9.47 12.59 11.34
CA PRO A 3 -8.52 12.33 12.42
C PRO A 3 -8.39 10.83 12.73
N LEU A 4 -7.16 10.34 12.80
CA LEU A 4 -6.86 8.97 13.22
C LEU A 4 -7.03 8.85 14.74
N ARG A 5 -7.64 7.76 15.20
CA ARG A 5 -7.76 7.40 16.62
C ARG A 5 -6.77 6.27 16.91
N TYR A 6 -6.41 6.11 18.18
CA TYR A 6 -5.52 5.04 18.61
C TYR A 6 -5.96 3.65 18.09
N LYS A 7 -7.26 3.34 18.17
CA LYS A 7 -7.83 2.08 17.65
C LYS A 7 -7.75 1.87 16.13
N HIS A 8 -7.36 2.89 15.37
CA HIS A 8 -7.14 2.78 13.92
C HIS A 8 -5.67 2.49 13.57
N LEU A 9 -4.76 2.60 14.54
CA LEU A 9 -3.35 2.29 14.31
C LEU A 9 -3.15 0.77 14.27
N PRO A 10 -2.30 0.25 13.37
CA PRO A 10 -2.01 -1.17 13.31
C PRO A 10 -1.11 -1.55 14.48
N THR A 11 -1.67 -1.65 15.67
CA THR A 11 -1.01 -2.22 16.86
C THR A 11 -0.90 -3.75 16.78
N TRP A 12 -1.22 -4.31 15.61
CA TRP A 12 -1.49 -5.73 15.38
C TRP A 12 -0.18 -6.52 15.29
N GLY A 13 0.45 -6.75 16.44
CA GLY A 13 1.61 -7.64 16.59
C GLY A 13 2.98 -7.00 16.33
N MET A 14 3.06 -5.70 16.01
CA MET A 14 4.32 -4.96 15.83
C MET A 14 5.04 -4.61 17.14
N GLY A 15 4.49 -5.00 18.30
CA GLY A 15 5.05 -4.68 19.61
C GLY A 15 4.53 -3.33 20.15
N PRO A 16 5.29 -2.67 21.05
CA PRO A 16 4.89 -1.38 21.63
C PRO A 16 4.68 -0.29 20.57
N LEU A 17 3.89 0.73 20.91
CA LEU A 17 3.53 1.80 19.99
C LEU A 17 4.75 2.64 19.56
N GLU A 18 5.64 2.95 20.49
CA GLU A 18 6.79 3.82 20.27
C GLU A 18 7.71 3.32 19.13
N PRO A 19 8.18 2.06 19.10
CA PRO A 19 8.94 1.52 17.98
C PRO A 19 8.21 1.58 16.65
N PHE A 20 6.89 1.36 16.63
CA PHE A 20 6.08 1.48 15.42
C PHE A 20 6.05 2.92 14.90
N LEU A 21 5.86 3.89 15.80
CA LEU A 21 5.89 5.31 15.43
C LEU A 21 7.28 5.76 14.95
N GLU A 22 8.34 5.23 15.54
CA GLU A 22 9.72 5.48 15.09
C GLU A 22 9.97 4.91 13.69
N LEU A 23 9.51 3.69 13.43
CA LEU A 23 9.54 3.10 12.09
C LEU A 23 8.75 3.95 11.09
N CYS A 24 7.54 4.39 11.44
CA CYS A 24 6.75 5.26 10.58
C CYS A 24 7.49 6.57 10.24
N ARG A 25 8.17 7.19 11.21
CA ARG A 25 8.98 8.40 10.99
C ARG A 25 10.09 8.16 9.97
N GLU A 26 10.78 7.02 10.06
CA GLU A 26 11.84 6.68 9.12
C GLU A 26 11.29 6.33 7.73
N VAL A 27 10.13 5.67 7.64
CA VAL A 27 9.48 5.34 6.36
C VAL A 27 9.01 6.59 5.62
N VAL A 28 8.47 7.59 6.32
CA VAL A 28 8.02 8.85 5.69
C VAL A 28 9.16 9.84 5.47
N ASN A 29 10.37 9.55 5.95
CA ASN A 29 11.52 10.40 5.74
C ASN A 29 11.96 10.32 4.28
N LYS A 30 11.60 11.35 3.50
CA LYS A 30 11.91 11.41 2.07
C LYS A 30 13.40 11.34 1.77
N ARG A 31 14.29 11.76 2.68
CA ARG A 31 15.75 11.86 2.48
C ARG A 31 16.10 12.42 1.09
N THR A 32 16.65 11.58 0.20
CA THR A 32 17.06 11.90 -1.17
C THR A 32 16.13 11.32 -2.23
N ALA A 33 14.93 10.88 -1.86
CA ALA A 33 13.97 10.29 -2.77
C ALA A 33 13.46 11.34 -3.77
N SER A 34 13.45 10.98 -5.05
CA SER A 34 12.93 11.83 -6.12
C SER A 34 11.42 11.75 -6.28
N ALA A 35 10.78 10.69 -5.78
CA ALA A 35 9.34 10.44 -5.85
C ALA A 35 8.92 9.34 -4.87
N VAL A 36 7.61 9.21 -4.64
CA VAL A 36 6.99 8.09 -3.91
C VAL A 36 6.04 7.34 -4.82
N ILE A 37 6.13 6.01 -4.83
CA ILE A 37 5.19 5.13 -5.52
C ILE A 37 4.32 4.45 -4.46
N ILE A 38 3.00 4.53 -4.63
CA ILE A 38 2.03 3.94 -3.71
C ILE A 38 1.13 3.00 -4.49
N ASN A 39 0.97 1.75 -4.02
CA ASN A 39 0.04 0.78 -4.59
C ASN A 39 -1.40 1.15 -4.21
N THR A 40 -1.92 2.19 -4.84
CA THR A 40 -3.29 2.70 -4.68
C THR A 40 -3.77 3.30 -6.01
N ALA A 41 -5.04 3.70 -6.06
CA ALA A 41 -5.63 4.37 -7.22
C ALA A 41 -6.19 5.74 -6.80
N CYS A 42 -6.08 6.74 -7.68
CA CYS A 42 -6.58 8.09 -7.43
C CYS A 42 -8.04 8.13 -6.97
N CYS A 43 -8.89 7.26 -7.52
CA CYS A 43 -10.31 7.21 -7.19
C CYS A 43 -10.60 6.72 -5.76
N LEU A 44 -9.67 5.99 -5.13
CA LEU A 44 -9.83 5.49 -3.77
C LEU A 44 -9.39 6.52 -2.72
N GLU A 45 -8.33 7.29 -3.00
CA GLU A 45 -7.64 8.09 -1.98
C GLU A 45 -7.27 9.51 -2.45
N SER A 46 -8.02 10.10 -3.38
CA SER A 46 -7.73 11.39 -4.02
C SER A 46 -7.33 12.52 -3.06
N SER A 47 -8.09 12.69 -1.97
CA SER A 47 -7.81 13.71 -0.95
C SER A 47 -6.51 13.45 -0.18
N SER A 48 -6.23 12.19 0.15
CA SER A 48 -5.01 11.78 0.85
C SER A 48 -3.79 11.92 -0.04
N LEU A 49 -3.90 11.56 -1.31
CA LEU A 49 -2.83 11.69 -2.31
C LEU A 49 -2.47 13.16 -2.56
N SER A 50 -3.48 14.03 -2.70
CA SER A 50 -3.26 15.46 -2.86
C SER A 50 -2.56 16.06 -1.65
N TRP A 51 -3.00 15.69 -0.44
CA TRP A 51 -2.37 16.14 0.80
C TRP A 51 -0.93 15.65 0.89
N LEU A 52 -0.68 14.37 0.63
CA LEU A 52 0.65 13.77 0.73
C LEU A 52 1.65 14.39 -0.27
N ASN A 53 1.20 14.66 -1.50
CA ASN A 53 2.04 15.33 -2.50
C ASN A 53 2.44 16.74 -2.05
N GLN A 54 1.56 17.46 -1.37
CA GLN A 54 1.86 18.76 -0.77
C GLN A 54 2.86 18.65 0.39
N GLU A 55 2.64 17.71 1.31
CA GLU A 55 3.50 17.54 2.50
C GLU A 55 4.92 17.08 2.16
N LEU A 56 5.07 16.14 1.22
CA LEU A 56 6.38 15.61 0.86
C LEU A 56 7.19 16.57 -0.03
N GLY A 57 6.50 17.39 -0.84
CA GLY A 57 7.11 18.29 -1.81
C GLY A 57 7.86 17.56 -2.94
N ILE A 58 7.55 16.28 -3.16
CA ILE A 58 8.04 15.45 -4.27
C ILE A 58 6.84 14.73 -4.90
N PRO A 59 6.93 14.35 -6.19
CA PRO A 59 5.84 13.64 -6.86
C PRO A 59 5.40 12.36 -6.14
N VAL A 60 4.08 12.20 -5.99
CA VAL A 60 3.45 10.97 -5.50
C VAL A 60 2.70 10.29 -6.65
N TYR A 61 3.10 9.07 -6.98
CA TYR A 61 2.52 8.26 -8.04
C TYR A 61 1.66 7.12 -7.48
N PRO A 62 0.33 7.20 -7.59
CA PRO A 62 -0.57 6.09 -7.29
C PRO A 62 -0.51 5.07 -8.44
N LEU A 63 0.29 4.03 -8.27
CA LEU A 63 0.50 2.96 -9.25
C LEU A 63 -0.16 1.68 -8.74
N GLY A 64 -1.49 1.62 -8.81
CA GLY A 64 -2.23 0.49 -8.28
C GLY A 64 -3.59 0.24 -8.94
N PRO A 65 -4.18 -0.94 -8.69
CA PRO A 65 -3.58 -2.02 -7.90
C PRO A 65 -2.51 -2.78 -8.71
N LEU A 66 -1.32 -3.00 -8.12
CA LEU A 66 -0.15 -3.52 -8.84
C LEU A 66 -0.42 -4.83 -9.58
N HIS A 67 -1.22 -5.72 -8.99
CA HIS A 67 -1.60 -7.01 -9.60
C HIS A 67 -2.41 -6.88 -10.90
N MET A 68 -3.02 -5.73 -11.17
CA MET A 68 -3.71 -5.43 -12.44
C MET A 68 -2.82 -4.66 -13.43
N THR A 69 -1.77 -3.99 -12.95
CA THR A 69 -0.92 -3.12 -13.78
C THR A 69 0.13 -3.89 -14.57
N THR A 70 0.45 -5.12 -14.17
CA THR A 70 1.34 -6.02 -14.90
C THR A 70 0.52 -6.95 -15.77
N ALA A 71 0.84 -7.06 -17.06
CA ALA A 71 0.34 -8.18 -17.87
C ALA A 71 0.69 -9.48 -17.15
N SER A 72 -0.24 -10.44 -17.08
CA SER A 72 -0.01 -11.74 -16.46
C SER A 72 1.02 -12.54 -17.27
N THR A 73 2.29 -12.19 -17.13
CA THR A 73 3.36 -13.13 -17.38
C THR A 73 3.33 -14.10 -16.21
N ASN A 74 3.22 -15.40 -16.50
CA ASN A 74 3.37 -16.47 -15.51
C ASN A 74 4.77 -16.33 -14.90
N SER A 75 4.87 -15.52 -13.86
CA SER A 75 6.10 -15.20 -13.12
C SER A 75 6.31 -16.15 -11.96
N SER A 76 5.31 -16.99 -11.68
CA SER A 76 5.43 -18.08 -10.72
C SER A 76 6.45 -19.10 -11.21
N LEU A 77 7.35 -19.48 -10.30
CA LEU A 77 8.32 -20.56 -10.49
C LEU A 77 7.64 -21.94 -10.40
N LEU A 78 6.45 -22.00 -9.81
CA LEU A 78 5.67 -23.22 -9.56
C LEU A 78 4.38 -23.21 -10.38
N GLU A 79 3.86 -24.40 -10.66
CA GLU A 79 2.55 -24.58 -11.29
C GLU A 79 1.43 -24.06 -10.36
N GLU A 80 0.45 -23.38 -10.94
CA GLU A 80 -0.66 -22.79 -10.20
C GLU A 80 -1.66 -23.87 -9.76
N ASP A 81 -2.07 -23.83 -8.49
CA ASP A 81 -3.11 -24.73 -7.96
C ASP A 81 -4.51 -24.20 -8.32
N MET A 82 -5.26 -25.00 -9.07
CA MET A 82 -6.60 -24.66 -9.57
C MET A 82 -7.73 -25.26 -8.74
N SER A 83 -7.43 -26.03 -7.68
CA SER A 83 -8.45 -26.72 -6.87
C SER A 83 -9.49 -25.76 -6.26
N CYS A 84 -9.05 -24.59 -5.80
CA CYS A 84 -9.93 -23.54 -5.29
C CYS A 84 -10.85 -22.96 -6.37
N ILE A 85 -10.36 -22.82 -7.61
CA ILE A 85 -11.15 -22.33 -8.74
C ILE A 85 -12.20 -23.35 -9.15
N GLU A 86 -11.84 -24.64 -9.17
CA GLU A 86 -12.79 -25.73 -9.41
C GLU A 86 -13.90 -25.79 -8.36
N TRP A 87 -13.59 -25.53 -7.09
CA TRP A 87 -14.59 -25.41 -6.03
C TRP A 87 -15.48 -24.18 -6.22
N LEU A 88 -14.91 -23.03 -6.56
CA LEU A 88 -15.63 -21.77 -6.78
C LEU A 88 -16.62 -21.89 -7.95
N ASN A 89 -16.25 -22.59 -9.02
CA ASN A 89 -17.10 -22.82 -10.18
C ASN A 89 -18.35 -23.68 -9.90
N LYS A 90 -18.46 -24.28 -8.71
CA LYS A 90 -19.61 -25.09 -8.28
C LYS A 90 -20.61 -24.32 -7.41
N GLN A 91 -20.34 -23.04 -7.10
CA GLN A 91 -21.26 -22.16 -6.37
C GLN A 91 -22.31 -21.57 -7.31
#